data_AF-A0A7Y5BI08-F1
#
_entry.id   AF-A0A7Y5BI08-F1
#
_cell.length_a   1.000
_cell.length_b   1.000
_cell.length_c   1.000
_cell.angle_alpha   90.00
_cell.angle_beta   90.00
_cell.angle_gamma   90.00
#
_symmetry.space_group_name_H-M   'P 1'
#
loop_
_entity.id
_entity.type
_entity.pdbx_description
1 polymer ?
#
loop_
_entity_poly.entity_id
_entity_poly.type
_entity_poly.pdbx_seq_one_letter_code
_entity_poly.pdbx_strand_id
1 'polypeptide(L)'
;MKASKSNDNSANRFYIISVTIFTFLVPVIGFVAEHFVVYTDLTFELFSKWFIFSAVGLRLFFAGIKQIRSPEFTAKQIFHLNNSDSFPILRELGFANICFGLVGFISLLKPEWRIVSAFASGLYYGLSGVQHGLKNFSSINEKFALWTDLIIFILLITYFIKTI
;
A
#
# COMPACT_ATOMS: atom_id res chain seq x y z
N MET A 1 -32.88 -23.88 1.85
CA MET A 1 -32.23 -23.62 0.55
C MET A 1 -30.77 -23.25 0.81
N LYS A 2 -29.82 -24.16 0.55
CA LYS A 2 -28.38 -23.91 0.77
C LYS A 2 -27.92 -22.92 -0.30
N ALA A 3 -27.53 -21.71 0.11
CA ALA A 3 -26.87 -20.75 -0.77
C ALA A 3 -25.58 -21.39 -1.31
N SER A 4 -25.46 -21.47 -2.64
CA SER A 4 -24.23 -21.92 -3.28
C SER A 4 -23.12 -20.95 -2.91
N LYS A 5 -22.12 -21.41 -2.16
CA LYS A 5 -20.82 -20.72 -2.06
C LYS A 5 -20.24 -20.67 -3.47
N SER A 6 -20.44 -19.56 -4.17
CA SER A 6 -19.73 -19.31 -5.42
C SER A 6 -18.25 -19.27 -5.10
N ASN A 7 -17.53 -20.22 -5.69
CA ASN A 7 -16.13 -20.50 -5.46
C ASN A 7 -15.26 -19.44 -6.17
N ASP A 8 -15.53 -18.15 -5.97
CA ASP A 8 -14.72 -17.07 -6.53
C ASP A 8 -13.54 -16.75 -5.62
N ASN A 9 -12.72 -17.78 -5.40
CA ASN A 9 -11.46 -17.70 -4.67
C ASN A 9 -10.30 -17.35 -5.62
N SER A 10 -10.64 -16.79 -6.80
CA SER A 10 -9.68 -16.51 -7.84
C SER A 10 -8.90 -15.24 -7.50
N ALA A 11 -7.57 -15.38 -7.39
CA ALA A 11 -6.70 -14.26 -7.08
C ALA A 11 -6.82 -13.18 -8.17
N ASN A 12 -7.05 -11.93 -7.77
CA ASN A 12 -7.12 -10.84 -8.74
C ASN A 12 -5.71 -10.51 -9.21
N ARG A 13 -5.35 -11.04 -10.39
CA ARG A 13 -4.00 -10.93 -10.94
C ARG A 13 -3.54 -9.48 -11.08
N PHE A 14 -4.42 -8.60 -11.56
CA PHE A 14 -4.10 -7.19 -11.75
C PHE A 14 -3.76 -6.51 -10.44
N TYR A 15 -4.55 -6.75 -9.39
CA TYR A 15 -4.30 -6.23 -8.05
C TYR A 15 -2.96 -6.71 -7.50
N ILE A 16 -2.71 -8.03 -7.53
CA ILE A 16 -1.47 -8.61 -7.01
C ILE A 16 -0.26 -8.07 -7.76
N ILE A 17 -0.31 -8.03 -9.09
CA ILE A 17 0.77 -7.49 -9.92
C ILE A 17 1.04 -6.03 -9.56
N SER A 18 0.00 -5.20 -9.46
CA SER A 18 0.15 -3.78 -9.15
C SER A 18 0.80 -3.57 -7.78
N VAL A 19 0.32 -4.29 -6.75
CA VAL A 19 0.87 -4.22 -5.39
C VAL A 19 2.31 -4.73 -5.35
N THR A 20 2.64 -5.83 -6.04
CA THR A 20 4.02 -6.34 -6.13
C THR A 20 4.95 -5.34 -6.80
N ILE A 21 4.52 -4.74 -7.92
CA ILE A 21 5.31 -3.76 -8.66
C ILE A 21 5.64 -2.56 -7.76
N PHE A 22 4.62 -1.98 -7.13
CA PHE A 22 4.81 -0.78 -6.30
C PHE A 22 5.51 -1.07 -4.97
N THR A 23 5.36 -2.27 -4.40
CA THR A 23 5.97 -2.59 -3.10
C THR A 23 7.40 -3.10 -3.24
N PHE A 24 7.74 -3.84 -4.29
CA PHE A 24 9.03 -4.52 -4.39
C PHE A 24 9.83 -4.09 -5.62
N LEU A 25 9.22 -4.11 -6.81
CA LEU A 25 9.98 -3.95 -8.05
C LEU A 25 10.50 -2.52 -8.23
N VAL A 26 9.62 -1.52 -8.12
CA VAL A 26 9.99 -0.11 -8.33
C VAL A 26 11.01 0.37 -7.28
N PRO A 27 10.86 0.08 -5.97
CA PRO A 27 11.88 0.41 -4.97
C PRO A 27 13.27 -0.14 -5.30
N VAL A 28 13.34 -1.41 -5.69
CA VAL A 28 14.62 -2.08 -6.01
C VAL A 28 15.23 -1.47 -7.26
N ILE A 29 14.44 -1.24 -8.31
CA ILE A 29 14.94 -0.59 -9.53
C ILE A 29 15.45 0.81 -9.23
N GLY A 30 14.70 1.62 -8.48
CA GLY A 30 15.11 2.98 -8.11
C GLY A 30 16.39 3.00 -7.27
N PHE A 31 16.46 2.13 -6.26
CA PHE A 31 17.63 1.96 -5.39
C PHE A 31 18.90 1.63 -6.18
N VAL A 32 18.82 0.65 -7.10
CA VAL A 32 19.94 0.22 -7.92
C VAL A 32 20.28 1.26 -8.99
N ALA A 33 19.27 1.84 -9.66
CA ALA A 33 19.49 2.84 -10.70
C ALA A 33 20.17 4.10 -10.15
N GLU A 34 19.74 4.60 -8.98
CA GLU A 34 20.36 5.79 -8.39
C GLU A 34 21.82 5.55 -7.99
N HIS A 35 22.15 4.35 -7.48
CA HIS A 35 23.54 3.97 -7.22
C HIS A 35 24.41 4.06 -8.48
N PHE A 36 23.93 3.58 -9.63
CA PHE A 36 24.70 3.60 -10.86
C PHE A 36 24.74 4.96 -11.56
N VAL A 37 23.68 5.78 -11.43
CA VAL A 37 23.57 7.07 -12.13
C VAL A 37 24.23 8.20 -11.34
N VAL A 38 24.10 8.18 -10.02
CA VAL A 38 24.56 9.27 -9.13
C VAL A 38 25.80 8.86 -8.33
N TYR A 39 26.22 7.59 -8.42
CA TYR A 39 27.35 7.02 -7.67
C TYR A 39 27.16 7.09 -6.14
N THR A 40 25.91 6.99 -5.68
CA THR A 40 25.54 7.01 -4.26
C THR A 40 25.69 5.63 -3.62
N ASP A 41 26.22 5.53 -2.40
CA ASP A 41 26.35 4.24 -1.72
C ASP A 41 25.00 3.52 -1.50
N LEU A 42 25.04 2.18 -1.55
CA LEU A 42 23.90 1.30 -1.29
C LEU A 42 23.57 1.25 0.20
N THR A 43 22.94 2.32 0.70
CA THR A 43 22.54 2.46 2.10
C THR A 43 21.07 2.13 2.33
N PHE A 44 20.72 1.81 3.57
CA PHE A 44 19.32 1.65 3.97
C PHE A 44 18.52 2.93 3.72
N GLU A 45 19.13 4.11 3.88
CA GLU A 45 18.46 5.38 3.61
C GLU A 45 18.09 5.54 2.13
N LEU A 46 19.00 5.19 1.22
CA LEU A 46 18.73 5.22 -0.22
C LEU A 46 17.62 4.23 -0.60
N PHE A 47 17.63 3.03 -0.02
CA PHE A 47 16.54 2.07 -0.21
C PHE A 47 15.21 2.64 0.31
N SER A 48 15.20 3.19 1.52
CA SER A 48 14.00 3.79 2.13
C SER A 48 13.45 4.96 1.33
N LYS A 49 14.29 5.79 0.70
CA LYS A 49 13.85 6.87 -0.21
C LYS A 49 12.95 6.32 -1.31
N TRP A 50 13.41 5.30 -2.04
CA TRP A 50 12.66 4.69 -3.14
C TRP A 50 11.50 3.84 -2.67
N PHE A 51 11.66 3.17 -1.53
CA PHE A 51 10.62 2.37 -0.91
C PHE A 51 9.44 3.23 -0.46
N ILE A 52 9.68 4.33 0.25
CA ILE A 52 8.63 5.27 0.68
C ILE A 52 7.92 5.85 -0.55
N PHE A 53 8.69 6.37 -1.51
CA PHE A 53 8.13 6.92 -2.74
C PHE A 53 7.18 5.95 -3.46
N SER A 54 7.53 4.67 -3.54
CA SER A 54 6.74 3.71 -4.32
C SER A 54 5.69 2.98 -3.48
N ALA A 55 6.09 2.35 -2.37
CA ALA A 55 5.19 1.55 -1.54
C ALA A 55 4.18 2.42 -0.76
N VAL A 56 4.51 3.68 -0.48
CA VAL A 56 3.55 4.66 0.02
C VAL A 56 3.02 5.50 -1.14
N GLY A 57 3.88 6.22 -1.83
CA GLY A 57 3.48 7.22 -2.82
C GLY A 57 2.66 6.64 -3.96
N LEU A 58 3.28 5.81 -4.82
CA LEU A 58 2.61 5.23 -5.99
C LEU A 58 1.44 4.33 -5.58
N ARG A 59 1.68 3.39 -4.65
CA ARG A 59 0.67 2.40 -4.26
C ARG A 59 -0.59 3.06 -3.70
N LEU A 60 -0.47 3.93 -2.69
CA LEU A 60 -1.64 4.54 -2.06
C LEU A 60 -2.31 5.54 -3.00
N PHE A 61 -1.54 6.31 -3.78
CA PHE A 61 -2.13 7.24 -4.74
C PHE A 61 -3.02 6.53 -5.77
N PHE A 62 -2.51 5.48 -6.42
CA PHE A 62 -3.29 4.74 -7.41
C PHE A 62 -4.42 3.91 -6.80
N ALA A 63 -4.21 3.33 -5.61
CA ALA A 63 -5.28 2.67 -4.87
C ALA A 63 -6.41 3.66 -4.53
N GLY A 64 -6.06 4.87 -4.10
CA GLY A 64 -7.02 5.92 -3.78
C GLY A 64 -7.82 6.39 -5.00
N ILE A 65 -7.16 6.62 -6.14
CA ILE A 65 -7.85 6.91 -7.41
C ILE A 65 -8.84 5.78 -7.77
N LYS A 66 -8.40 4.52 -7.63
CA LYS A 66 -9.25 3.37 -7.95
C LYS A 66 -10.46 3.28 -7.01
N GLN A 67 -10.28 3.53 -5.73
CA GLN A 67 -11.35 3.55 -4.73
C GLN A 67 -12.38 4.65 -4.98
N ILE A 68 -11.93 5.85 -5.41
CA ILE A 68 -12.85 6.95 -5.72
C ILE A 68 -13.65 6.67 -7.00
N ARG A 69 -12.97 6.25 -8.07
CA ARG A 69 -13.57 6.04 -9.39
C ARG A 69 -14.36 4.74 -9.50
N SER A 70 -13.97 3.70 -8.78
CA SER A 70 -14.54 2.37 -8.86
C SER A 70 -14.62 1.71 -7.48
N PRO A 71 -15.38 2.29 -6.52
CA PRO A 71 -15.47 1.76 -5.15
C PRO A 71 -15.99 0.32 -5.10
N GLU A 72 -16.79 -0.08 -6.10
CA GLU A 72 -17.29 -1.45 -6.27
C GLU A 72 -16.17 -2.51 -6.27
N PHE A 73 -15.03 -2.20 -6.88
CA PHE A 73 -13.89 -3.12 -6.91
C PHE A 73 -13.44 -3.45 -5.49
N THR A 74 -13.20 -2.43 -4.67
CA THR A 74 -12.75 -2.58 -3.28
C THR A 74 -13.83 -3.22 -2.43
N ALA A 75 -15.09 -2.82 -2.61
CA ALA A 75 -16.23 -3.42 -1.91
C ALA A 75 -16.30 -4.94 -2.16
N LYS A 76 -16.31 -5.38 -3.42
CA LYS A 76 -16.51 -6.78 -3.79
C LYS A 76 -15.26 -7.63 -3.61
N GLN A 77 -14.10 -7.16 -4.06
CA GLN A 77 -12.89 -7.98 -4.17
C GLN A 77 -12.02 -7.99 -2.92
N ILE A 78 -12.18 -6.98 -2.04
CA ILE A 78 -11.39 -6.85 -0.81
C ILE A 78 -12.30 -7.06 0.40
N PHE A 79 -13.43 -6.35 0.49
CA PHE A 79 -14.31 -6.40 1.66
C PHE A 79 -15.46 -7.39 1.55
N HIS A 80 -15.66 -8.04 0.40
CA HIS A 80 -16.76 -9.00 0.15
C HIS A 80 -18.16 -8.40 0.43
N LEU A 81 -18.32 -7.10 0.19
CA LEU A 81 -19.57 -6.35 0.33
C LEU A 81 -20.30 -6.33 -1.01
N ASN A 82 -21.57 -6.75 -0.99
CA ASN A 82 -22.42 -6.83 -2.18
C ASN A 82 -23.35 -5.61 -2.35
N ASN A 83 -23.40 -4.70 -1.37
CA ASN A 83 -24.23 -3.49 -1.41
C ASN A 83 -23.39 -2.22 -1.65
N SER A 84 -24.04 -1.21 -2.23
CA SER A 84 -23.44 0.09 -2.54
C SER A 84 -23.35 1.03 -1.34
N ASP A 85 -23.92 0.67 -0.19
CA ASP A 85 -23.98 1.50 1.01
C ASP A 85 -22.59 1.88 1.55
N SER A 86 -21.60 1.03 1.27
CA SER A 86 -20.20 1.26 1.63
C SER A 86 -19.46 2.23 0.70
N PHE A 87 -20.00 2.56 -0.49
CA PHE A 87 -19.28 3.33 -1.50
C PHE A 87 -18.86 4.73 -1.04
N PRO A 88 -19.68 5.50 -0.30
CA PRO A 88 -19.23 6.78 0.25
C PRO A 88 -18.01 6.62 1.16
N ILE A 89 -18.01 5.64 2.06
CA ILE A 89 -16.89 5.36 2.97
C ILE A 89 -15.63 4.94 2.19
N LEU A 90 -15.79 4.13 1.13
CA LEU A 90 -14.68 3.74 0.28
C LEU A 90 -14.07 4.91 -0.50
N ARG A 91 -14.87 5.93 -0.85
CA ARG A 91 -14.36 7.17 -1.46
C ARG A 91 -13.57 8.00 -0.47
N GLU A 92 -14.04 8.13 0.78
CA GLU A 92 -13.30 8.80 1.86
C GLU A 92 -11.96 8.10 2.14
N LEU A 93 -11.97 6.77 2.20
CA LEU A 93 -10.75 5.96 2.27
C LEU A 93 -9.82 6.22 1.08
N GLY A 94 -10.41 6.38 -0.11
CA GLY A 94 -9.69 6.75 -1.33
C GLY A 94 -9.04 8.12 -1.25
N PHE A 95 -9.71 9.12 -0.70
CA PHE A 95 -9.12 10.44 -0.46
C PHE A 95 -7.96 10.38 0.55
N ALA A 96 -8.13 9.63 1.64
CA ALA A 96 -7.05 9.42 2.62
C ALA A 96 -5.81 8.78 1.94
N ASN A 97 -6.02 7.74 1.13
CA ASN A 97 -4.95 7.09 0.37
C ASN A 97 -4.27 8.04 -0.63
N ILE A 98 -5.02 8.91 -1.31
CA ILE A 98 -4.42 9.95 -2.16
C ILE A 98 -3.55 10.89 -1.33
N CYS A 99 -4.03 11.38 -0.19
CA CYS A 99 -3.26 12.28 0.68
C CYS A 99 -1.94 11.64 1.12
N PHE A 100 -1.96 10.39 1.62
CA PHE A 100 -0.74 9.66 1.97
C PHE A 100 0.17 9.43 0.76
N GLY A 101 -0.41 9.11 -0.40
CA GLY A 101 0.32 8.95 -1.65
C GLY A 101 1.07 10.23 -2.06
N LEU A 102 0.44 11.40 -1.92
CA LEU A 102 1.06 12.68 -2.22
C LEU A 102 2.21 13.01 -1.25
N VAL A 103 2.06 12.71 0.05
CA VAL A 103 3.16 12.81 1.02
C VAL A 103 4.34 11.92 0.61
N GLY A 104 4.06 10.69 0.17
CA GLY A 104 5.07 9.77 -0.37
C GLY A 104 5.78 10.32 -1.62
N PHE A 105 5.06 10.97 -2.54
CA PHE A 105 5.67 11.63 -3.71
C PHE A 105 6.60 12.77 -3.33
N ILE A 106 6.17 13.64 -2.42
CA ILE A 106 6.99 14.77 -1.97
C ILE A 106 8.27 14.26 -1.29
N SER A 107 8.21 13.14 -0.57
CA SER A 107 9.36 12.54 0.10
C SER A 107 10.52 12.12 -0.82
N LEU A 108 10.24 11.88 -2.10
CA LEU A 108 11.28 11.60 -3.11
C LEU A 108 12.15 12.84 -3.36
N LEU A 109 11.52 14.02 -3.41
CA LEU A 109 12.14 15.30 -3.74
C LEU A 109 12.67 16.04 -2.50
N LYS A 110 12.04 15.81 -1.34
CA LYS A 110 12.29 16.52 -0.09
C LYS A 110 12.57 15.50 1.03
N PRO A 111 13.86 15.27 1.40
CA PRO A 111 14.23 14.28 2.41
C PRO A 111 13.49 14.43 3.74
N GLU A 112 13.22 15.66 4.17
CA GLU A 112 12.51 15.99 5.40
C GLU A 112 11.05 15.50 5.43
N TRP A 113 10.46 15.19 4.27
CA TRP A 113 9.12 14.59 4.19
C TRP A 113 9.12 13.07 4.33
N ARG A 114 10.28 12.41 4.28
CA ARG A 114 10.38 10.95 4.42
C ARG A 114 9.97 10.49 5.81
N ILE A 115 10.41 11.19 6.87
CA ILE A 115 10.02 10.86 8.24
C ILE A 115 8.51 11.05 8.47
N VAL A 116 7.93 12.11 7.89
CA VAL A 116 6.48 12.37 7.94
C VAL A 116 5.70 11.26 7.25
N SER A 117 6.13 10.87 6.05
CA SER A 117 5.51 9.78 5.30
C SER A 117 5.65 8.45 6.03
N ALA A 118 6.83 8.14 6.55
CA ALA A 118 7.10 6.89 7.24
C ALA A 118 6.26 6.77 8.52
N PHE A 119 6.13 7.84 9.29
CA PHE A 119 5.30 7.84 10.49
C PHE A 119 3.82 7.65 10.17
N ALA A 120 3.24 8.57 9.39
CA ALA A 120 1.81 8.61 9.18
C ALA A 120 1.31 7.40 8.37
N SER A 121 2.00 7.07 7.28
CA SER A 121 1.64 5.91 6.45
C SER A 121 2.06 4.59 7.08
N GLY A 122 3.13 4.56 7.88
CA GLY A 122 3.50 3.40 8.69
C GLY A 122 2.37 3.02 9.63
N LEU A 123 1.89 3.97 10.45
CA LEU A 123 0.74 3.73 11.33
C LEU A 123 -0.50 3.26 10.55
N TYR A 124 -0.80 3.90 9.42
CA TYR A 124 -1.92 3.52 8.59
C TYR A 124 -1.84 2.07 8.08
N TYR A 125 -0.69 1.66 7.53
CA TYR A 125 -0.46 0.28 7.09
C TYR A 125 -0.49 -0.72 8.27
N GLY A 126 0.07 -0.34 9.42
CA GLY A 126 0.05 -1.18 10.63
C GLY A 126 -1.37 -1.44 11.13
N LEU A 127 -2.19 -0.38 11.22
CA LEU A 127 -3.59 -0.48 11.63
C LEU A 127 -4.44 -1.28 10.63
N SER A 128 -4.22 -1.08 9.32
CA SER A 128 -4.83 -1.89 8.26
C SER A 128 -4.47 -3.37 8.42
N GLY A 129 -3.19 -3.68 8.64
CA GLY A 129 -2.72 -5.04 8.86
C GLY A 129 -3.36 -5.71 10.08
N VAL A 130 -3.46 -5.00 11.21
CA VAL A 130 -4.17 -5.52 12.40
C VAL A 130 -5.64 -5.78 12.10
N GLN A 131 -6.33 -4.85 11.42
CA GLN A 131 -7.74 -5.02 11.06
C GLN A 131 -7.97 -6.27 10.19
N HIS A 132 -7.09 -6.52 9.21
CA HIS A 132 -7.16 -7.71 8.37
C HIS A 132 -6.83 -9.00 9.15
N GLY A 133 -5.87 -8.95 10.09
CA GLY A 133 -5.52 -10.11 10.92
C GLY A 133 -6.61 -10.52 11.92
N LEU A 134 -7.46 -9.58 12.35
CA LEU A 134 -8.57 -9.85 13.27
C LEU A 134 -9.81 -10.44 12.59
N LYS A 135 -9.87 -10.46 11.25
CA LYS A 135 -10.96 -11.06 10.47
C LYS A 135 -10.60 -12.46 9.99
N ASN A 136 -11.61 -13.34 9.88
CA ASN A 136 -11.46 -14.64 9.22
C ASN A 136 -11.24 -14.41 7.71
N PHE A 137 -10.05 -14.76 7.22
CA PHE A 137 -9.67 -14.56 5.82
C PHE A 137 -10.65 -15.20 4.86
N SER A 138 -11.20 -14.38 3.96
CA SER A 138 -12.19 -14.82 2.98
C SER A 138 -11.61 -14.99 1.57
N SER A 139 -10.40 -14.47 1.30
CA SER A 139 -9.78 -14.54 -0.04
C SER A 139 -8.23 -14.49 -0.06
N ILE A 140 -7.64 -14.89 -1.20
CA ILE A 140 -6.19 -14.76 -1.45
C ILE A 140 -5.75 -13.29 -1.47
N ASN A 141 -6.56 -12.40 -2.05
CA ASN A 141 -6.26 -10.97 -2.13
C ASN A 141 -6.13 -10.34 -0.75
N GLU A 142 -6.98 -10.73 0.20
CA GLU A 142 -6.97 -10.25 1.58
C GLU A 142 -5.72 -10.71 2.34
N LYS A 143 -5.32 -11.98 2.18
CA LYS A 143 -4.05 -12.48 2.74
C LYS A 143 -2.85 -11.74 2.16
N PHE A 144 -2.86 -11.50 0.85
CA PHE A 144 -1.79 -10.78 0.17
C PHE A 144 -1.72 -9.32 0.64
N ALA A 145 -2.87 -8.65 0.78
CA ALA A 145 -2.96 -7.31 1.35
C ALA A 145 -2.33 -7.27 2.74
N LEU A 146 -2.78 -8.14 3.65
CA LEU A 146 -2.26 -8.24 5.01
C LEU A 146 -0.72 -8.33 5.05
N TRP A 147 -0.15 -9.31 4.36
CA TRP A 147 1.30 -9.52 4.42
C TRP A 147 2.07 -8.34 3.84
N THR A 148 1.62 -7.79 2.72
CA THR A 148 2.28 -6.63 2.13
C THR A 148 2.16 -5.39 3.01
N ASP A 149 1.02 -5.16 3.65
CA ASP A 149 0.81 -4.03 4.57
C ASP A 149 1.71 -4.17 5.81
N LEU A 150 1.84 -5.37 6.39
CA LEU A 150 2.73 -5.62 7.52
C LEU A 150 4.21 -5.44 7.17
N ILE A 151 4.64 -5.90 5.99
CA ILE A 151 6.01 -5.69 5.50
C ILE A 151 6.30 -4.20 5.35
N ILE A 152 5.38 -3.45 4.73
CA ILE A 152 5.54 -1.99 4.59
C ILE A 152 5.60 -1.33 5.96
N PHE A 153 4.68 -1.68 6.87
CA PHE A 153 4.67 -1.14 8.22
C PHE A 153 6.01 -1.35 8.93
N ILE A 154 6.56 -2.57 8.92
CA ILE A 154 7.84 -2.89 9.56
C ILE A 154 8.99 -2.06 8.98
N LEU A 155 9.05 -1.92 7.66
CA LEU A 155 10.09 -1.13 7.01
C LEU A 155 9.95 0.37 7.31
N LEU A 156 8.73 0.91 7.32
CA LEU A 156 8.48 2.32 7.61
C LEU A 156 8.76 2.65 9.08
N ILE A 157 8.34 1.80 10.02
CA ILE A 157 8.63 2.03 11.44
C ILE A 157 10.12 1.88 11.75
N THR A 158 10.82 0.97 11.07
CA THR A 158 12.28 0.83 11.19
C THR A 158 12.97 2.10 10.69
N TYR A 159 12.57 2.62 9.53
CA TYR A 159 13.10 3.89 9.02
C TYR A 159 12.84 5.04 9.99
N PHE A 160 11.60 5.17 10.48
CA PHE A 160 11.22 6.21 11.44
C PHE A 160 12.07 6.16 12.71
N ILE A 161 12.20 4.99 13.34
CA ILE A 161 13.00 4.81 14.57
C ILE A 161 14.48 5.13 14.34
N LYS A 162 15.04 4.78 13.17
CA LYS A 162 16.45 5.07 12.86
C LYS A 162 16.73 6.54 12.54
N THR A 163 15.70 7.33 12.26
CA THR A 163 15.82 8.73 11.81
C THR A 163 15.58 9.74 12.93
N ILE A 164 14.97 9.32 14.04
CA ILE A 164 14.85 10.11 15.27
C ILE A 164 16.14 9.98 16.08
#